data_AF-A0A9J5ZWW8-F1
#
_entry.id   AF-A0A9J5ZWW8-F1
#
_cell.length_a   1.000
_cell.length_b   1.000
_cell.length_c   1.000
_cell.angle_alpha   90.00
_cell.angle_beta   90.00
_cell.angle_gamma   90.00
#
_symmetry.space_group_name_H-M   'P 1'
#
loop_
_entity.id
_entity.type
_entity.pdbx_description
1 polymer ?
#
loop_
_entity_poly.entity_id
_entity_poly.type
_entity_poly.pdbx_seq_one_letter_code
_entity_poly.pdbx_strand_id
1 'polypeptide(L)'
;MELAMGLEQSKQNFNFNCSEYREREDLSFIHNALEHSRSSTIEKFELDLTECMDLCQLDYNLKFDFDFLVNRCCSFAVERNVENFVLDLYRPEACPLPESLYTCS
;
A
#
# COMPACT_ATOMS: atom_id res chain seq x y z
N MET A 1 -9.59 43.99 -13.24
CA MET A 1 -9.52 43.43 -11.87
C MET A 1 -9.60 41.93 -12.04
N GLU A 2 -8.44 41.28 -12.18
CA GLU A 2 -8.36 39.83 -12.34
C GLU A 2 -8.67 39.17 -10.99
N LEU A 3 -9.79 38.46 -10.92
CA LEU A 3 -10.10 37.57 -9.80
C LEU A 3 -9.25 36.32 -10.00
N ALA A 4 -8.07 36.30 -9.37
CA ALA A 4 -7.34 35.06 -9.14
C ALA A 4 -8.20 34.18 -8.22
N MET A 5 -9.06 33.36 -8.82
CA MET A 5 -9.68 32.23 -8.14
C MET A 5 -8.56 31.26 -7.78
N GLY A 6 -8.03 31.41 -6.58
CA GLY A 6 -7.27 30.35 -5.92
C GLY A 6 -8.21 29.16 -5.79
N LEU A 7 -8.15 28.26 -6.76
CA LEU A 7 -8.59 26.89 -6.58
C LEU A 7 -7.66 26.32 -5.51
N GLU A 8 -8.08 26.37 -4.25
CA GLU A 8 -7.59 25.41 -3.27
C GLU A 8 -7.94 24.04 -3.82
N GLN A 9 -7.00 23.44 -4.54
CA GLN A 9 -7.09 22.03 -4.90
C GLN A 9 -7.12 21.28 -3.57
N SER A 10 -8.28 20.74 -3.22
CA SER A 10 -8.42 19.89 -2.05
C SER A 10 -7.46 18.73 -2.21
N LYS A 11 -6.38 18.70 -1.45
CA LYS A 11 -5.43 17.60 -1.51
C LYS A 11 -6.14 16.33 -1.04
N GLN A 12 -5.96 15.24 -1.78
CA GLN A 12 -6.55 13.94 -1.41
C GLN A 12 -5.56 13.10 -0.61
N ASN A 13 -6.10 12.31 0.31
CA ASN A 13 -5.37 11.30 1.06
C ASN A 13 -5.91 9.92 0.71
N PHE A 14 -5.02 9.05 0.29
CA PHE A 14 -5.28 7.64 0.04
C PHE A 14 -4.76 6.86 1.24
N ASN A 15 -5.64 6.13 1.91
CA ASN A 15 -5.27 5.25 3.01
C ASN A 15 -5.95 3.90 2.80
N PHE A 16 -5.16 2.87 2.61
CA PHE A 16 -5.64 1.49 2.49
C PHE A 16 -5.01 0.67 3.59
N ASN A 17 -5.85 0.14 4.49
CA ASN A 17 -5.41 -0.77 5.54
C ASN A 17 -5.97 -2.17 5.34
N CYS A 18 -5.11 -3.15 5.08
CA CYS A 18 -5.49 -4.55 4.85
C CYS A 18 -6.28 -5.16 6.03
N SER A 19 -6.12 -4.68 7.26
CA SER A 19 -6.94 -5.14 8.39
C SER A 19 -8.45 -4.86 8.21
N GLU A 20 -8.80 -3.87 7.38
CA GLU A 20 -10.17 -3.52 7.03
C GLU A 20 -10.73 -4.38 5.89
N TYR A 21 -9.89 -5.08 5.12
CA TYR A 21 -10.27 -5.75 3.87
C TYR A 21 -9.69 -7.18 3.76
N ARG A 22 -10.08 -8.03 4.72
CA ARG A 22 -9.51 -9.38 4.93
C ARG A 22 -9.78 -10.39 3.81
N GLU A 23 -10.55 -10.06 2.78
CA GLU A 23 -10.96 -11.00 1.74
C GLU A 23 -10.24 -10.75 0.40
N ARG A 24 -10.04 -11.81 -0.39
CA ARG A 24 -9.32 -11.79 -1.69
C ARG A 24 -9.89 -10.76 -2.68
N GLU A 25 -11.19 -10.50 -2.60
CA GLU A 25 -11.91 -9.55 -3.46
C GLU A 25 -11.51 -8.10 -3.16
N ASP A 26 -10.93 -7.82 -2.00
CA ASP A 26 -10.62 -6.48 -1.55
C ASP A 26 -9.34 -5.88 -2.15
N LEU A 27 -8.41 -6.71 -2.65
CA LEU A 27 -7.22 -6.20 -3.36
C LEU A 27 -7.60 -5.54 -4.70
N SER A 28 -8.68 -6.03 -5.33
CA SER A 28 -9.21 -5.45 -6.57
C SER A 28 -9.79 -4.04 -6.36
N PHE A 29 -10.27 -3.73 -5.16
CA PHE A 29 -10.76 -2.41 -4.80
C PHE A 29 -9.63 -1.37 -4.85
N ILE A 30 -8.43 -1.72 -4.38
CA ILE A 30 -7.27 -0.83 -4.42
C ILE A 30 -6.92 -0.51 -5.89
N HIS A 31 -6.85 -1.52 -6.75
CA HIS A 31 -6.64 -1.31 -8.18
C HIS A 31 -7.67 -0.36 -8.79
N ASN A 32 -8.94 -0.59 -8.49
CA ASN A 32 -10.04 0.22 -8.99
C ASN A 32 -9.95 1.68 -8.51
N ALA A 33 -9.62 1.89 -7.23
CA ALA A 33 -9.44 3.22 -6.64
C ALA A 33 -8.29 3.99 -7.29
N LEU A 34 -7.17 3.32 -7.59
CA LEU A 34 -6.04 3.94 -8.29
C LEU A 34 -6.39 4.30 -9.73
N GLU A 35 -7.08 3.41 -10.46
CA GLU A 35 -7.45 3.64 -11.87
C GLU A 35 -8.47 4.77 -12.03
N HIS A 36 -9.39 4.92 -11.09
CA HIS A 36 -10.44 5.94 -11.12
C HIS A 36 -10.05 7.23 -10.39
N SER A 37 -8.86 7.28 -9.78
CA SER A 37 -8.37 8.50 -9.16
C SER A 37 -8.14 9.58 -10.21
N ARG A 38 -8.91 10.68 -10.12
CA ARG A 38 -8.80 11.84 -11.00
C ARG A 38 -8.06 13.01 -10.37
N SER A 39 -7.68 12.90 -9.09
CA SER A 39 -7.00 14.00 -8.40
C SER A 39 -5.63 14.26 -9.01
N SER A 40 -5.36 15.54 -9.31
CA SER A 40 -4.05 16.01 -9.74
C SER A 40 -3.05 16.13 -8.59
N THR A 41 -3.55 16.11 -7.35
CA THR A 41 -2.77 16.48 -6.16
C THR A 41 -3.14 15.57 -5.00
N ILE A 42 -2.21 14.69 -4.64
CA ILE A 42 -2.37 13.71 -3.55
C ILE A 42 -1.27 14.02 -2.52
N GLU A 43 -1.69 14.35 -1.31
CA GLU A 43 -0.76 14.72 -0.23
C GLU A 43 -0.18 13.49 0.45
N LYS A 44 -1.03 12.49 0.68
CA LYS A 44 -0.62 11.27 1.36
C LYS A 44 -1.19 10.04 0.65
N PHE A 45 -0.35 9.04 0.45
CA PHE A 45 -0.74 7.70 0.05
C PHE A 45 -0.10 6.70 1.03
N GLU A 46 -0.94 6.10 1.86
CA GLU A 46 -0.58 5.06 2.82
C GLU A 46 -1.20 3.73 2.41
N LEU A 47 -0.37 2.69 2.42
CA LEU A 47 -0.75 1.32 2.09
C LEU A 47 -0.19 0.39 3.16
N ASP A 48 -1.06 -0.10 4.03
CA ASP A 48 -0.75 -1.13 5.03
C ASP A 48 -1.25 -2.48 4.54
N LEU A 49 -0.31 -3.35 4.18
CA LEU A 49 -0.54 -4.70 3.71
C LEU A 49 -0.02 -5.76 4.70
N THR A 50 0.21 -5.36 5.94
CA THR A 50 0.85 -6.19 6.95
C THR A 50 0.10 -7.51 7.20
N GLU A 51 -1.23 -7.47 7.33
CA GLU A 51 -2.05 -8.69 7.52
C GLU A 51 -2.15 -9.54 6.24
N CYS A 52 -1.98 -8.92 5.07
CA CYS A 52 -2.08 -9.58 3.77
C CYS A 52 -0.84 -10.44 3.48
N MET A 53 0.33 -10.10 4.06
CA MET A 53 1.56 -10.86 3.85
C MET A 53 1.48 -12.28 4.39
N ASP A 54 0.77 -12.51 5.50
CA ASP A 54 0.59 -13.85 6.08
C ASP A 54 -0.22 -14.76 5.14
N LEU A 55 -1.23 -14.19 4.48
CA LEU A 55 -2.04 -14.89 3.47
C LEU A 55 -1.23 -15.21 2.21
N CYS A 56 -0.35 -14.29 1.79
CA CYS A 56 0.50 -14.47 0.61
C CYS A 56 1.58 -15.53 0.79
N GLN A 57 2.00 -15.83 2.02
CA GLN A 57 2.95 -16.91 2.30
C GLN A 57 2.33 -18.30 2.08
N LEU A 58 1.00 -18.41 2.11
CA LEU A 58 0.27 -19.68 2.00
C LEU A 58 -0.18 -20.02 0.56
N ASP A 59 -0.24 -19.03 -0.34
CA ASP A 59 -0.69 -19.20 -1.73
C ASP A 59 0.19 -18.40 -2.71
N TYR A 60 0.84 -19.11 -3.65
CA TYR A 60 1.71 -18.50 -4.65
C TYR A 60 1.00 -17.52 -5.59
N ASN A 61 -0.27 -17.76 -5.93
CA ASN A 61 -1.03 -16.85 -6.77
C ASN A 61 -1.34 -15.54 -6.02
N LEU A 62 -1.60 -15.62 -4.70
CA LEU A 62 -1.75 -14.42 -3.86
C LEU A 62 -0.48 -13.59 -3.82
N LYS A 63 0.68 -14.24 -3.72
CA LYS A 63 1.97 -13.56 -3.75
C LYS A 63 2.17 -12.78 -5.05
N PHE A 64 1.81 -13.36 -6.19
CA PHE A 64 1.92 -12.67 -7.47
C PHE A 64 1.00 -11.43 -7.55
N ASP A 65 -0.26 -11.57 -7.14
CA ASP A 65 -1.21 -10.45 -7.11
C ASP A 65 -0.74 -9.34 -6.15
N PHE A 66 -0.13 -9.73 -5.03
CA PHE A 66 0.47 -8.82 -4.06
C PHE A 66 1.64 -8.01 -4.66
N ASP A 67 2.62 -8.70 -5.26
CA ASP A 67 3.77 -8.05 -5.88
C ASP A 67 3.33 -7.12 -7.01
N PHE A 68 2.30 -7.52 -7.78
CA PHE A 68 1.71 -6.69 -8.83
C PHE A 68 1.05 -5.42 -8.25
N LEU A 69 0.27 -5.55 -7.18
CA LEU A 69 -0.38 -4.44 -6.50
C LEU A 69 0.64 -3.44 -5.94
N VAL A 70 1.67 -3.92 -5.24
CA VAL A 70 2.75 -3.08 -4.69
C VAL A 70 3.41 -2.26 -5.81
N ASN A 71 3.78 -2.92 -6.91
CA ASN A 71 4.36 -2.24 -8.06
C ASN A 71 3.42 -1.18 -8.64
N ARG A 72 2.13 -1.49 -8.78
CA ARG A 72 1.15 -0.54 -9.30
C ARG A 72 0.99 0.69 -8.40
N CYS A 73 0.98 0.49 -7.08
CA CYS A 73 0.90 1.58 -6.10
C CYS A 73 2.14 2.50 -6.17
N CYS A 74 3.33 1.92 -6.29
CA CYS A 74 4.57 2.67 -6.48
C CYS A 74 4.55 3.48 -7.79
N SER A 75 4.15 2.87 -8.91
CA SER A 75 4.04 3.59 -10.19
C SER A 75 3.03 4.73 -10.10
N PHE A 76 1.88 4.49 -9.48
CA PHE A 76 0.86 5.53 -9.28
C PHE A 76 1.38 6.70 -8.43
N ALA A 77 2.10 6.41 -7.34
CA ALA A 77 2.66 7.45 -6.47
C ALA A 77 3.63 8.37 -7.23
N VAL A 78 4.45 7.80 -8.12
CA VAL A 78 5.34 8.55 -9.00
C VAL A 78 4.55 9.33 -10.07
N GLU A 79 3.61 8.69 -10.76
CA GLU A 79 2.77 9.31 -11.80
C GLU A 79 2.00 10.54 -11.27
N ARG A 80 1.60 10.50 -10.00
CA ARG A 80 0.81 11.56 -9.35
C ARG A 80 1.63 12.54 -8.51
N ASN A 81 2.96 12.40 -8.47
CA ASN A 81 3.84 13.20 -7.62
C ASN A 81 3.32 13.29 -6.17
N VAL A 82 2.98 12.15 -5.57
CA VAL A 82 2.47 12.09 -4.19
C VAL A 82 3.50 12.70 -3.24
N GLU A 83 3.05 13.60 -2.35
CA GLU A 83 3.98 14.27 -1.42
C GLU A 83 4.54 13.31 -0.36
N ASN A 84 3.70 12.42 0.17
CA ASN A 84 4.09 11.44 1.20
C ASN A 84 3.57 10.04 0.85
N PHE A 85 4.47 9.12 0.50
CA PHE A 85 4.14 7.71 0.26
C PHE A 85 4.64 6.83 1.42
N VAL A 86 3.74 6.03 2.00
CA VAL A 86 4.02 5.09 3.09
C VAL A 86 3.57 3.71 2.67
N LEU A 87 4.45 2.72 2.83
CA LEU A 87 4.22 1.33 2.47
C LEU A 87 4.60 0.43 3.66
N ASP A 88 3.60 -0.11 4.34
CA ASP A 88 3.78 -1.01 5.47
C ASP A 88 3.56 -2.46 5.02
N LEU A 89 4.63 -3.24 5.06
CA LEU A 89 4.64 -4.64 4.61
C LEU A 89 4.90 -5.62 5.75
N TYR A 90 5.34 -5.18 6.93
CA TYR A 90 5.98 -6.08 7.89
C TYR A 90 5.22 -6.22 9.20
N ARG A 91 4.87 -7.46 9.57
CA ARG A 91 4.49 -7.82 10.95
C ARG A 91 5.69 -8.48 11.61
N PRO A 92 6.30 -7.88 12.65
CA PRO A 92 7.36 -8.51 13.43
C PRO A 92 6.75 -9.56 14.37
N GLU A 93 6.15 -10.63 13.84
CA GLU A 93 6.00 -11.84 14.63
C GLU A 93 7.26 -12.66 14.41
N ALA A 94 8.28 -12.31 15.20
CA ALA A 94 9.52 -13.04 15.46
C ALA A 94 9.93 -14.02 14.36
N CYS A 95 10.96 -13.69 13.58
CA CYS A 95 11.87 -14.74 13.14
C CYS A 95 12.60 -15.24 14.40
N PRO A 96 12.24 -16.36 15.06
CA PRO A 96 13.17 -16.95 16.00
C PRO A 96 14.43 -17.25 15.19
N LEU A 97 15.56 -16.69 15.61
CA LEU A 97 16.86 -17.14 15.13
C LEU A 97 16.87 -18.67 15.24
N PRO A 98 17.26 -19.40 14.18
CA PRO A 98 17.26 -20.85 14.22
C PRO A 98 18.06 -21.32 15.43
N GLU A 99 17.53 -22.31 16.17
CA GLU A 99 18.13 -22.86 17.41
C GLU A 99 19.60 -23.26 17.25
N SER A 100 20.05 -23.50 16.01
CA SER A 100 21.45 -23.75 15.66
C SER A 100 22.42 -22.63 16.02
N LEU A 101 21.95 -21.39 16.22
CA LEU A 101 22.77 -20.25 16.66
C LEU A 101 22.82 -20.08 18.20
N TYR A 102 21.98 -20.82 18.95
CA TYR A 102 21.93 -20.74 20.42
C TYR A 102 22.92 -21.68 21.13
N THR A 103 23.79 -22.38 20.39
CA THR A 103 24.78 -23.29 20.99
C THR A 103 26.21 -22.83 20.71
N CYS A 104 26.61 -21.77 21.40
CA CYS A 104 28.00 -21.58 21.79
C CYS A 104 28.07 -21.68 23.32
N SER A 105 28.27 -22.90 23.82
CA SER A 105 28.72 -23.18 25.19
C SER A 105 30.22 -23.46 25.17
#